data_AF-A0A7S0AJD5-F1
#
_entry.id   AF-A0A7S0AJD5-F1
#
_cell.length_a   1.000
_cell.length_b   1.000
_cell.length_c   1.000
_cell.angle_alpha   90.00
_cell.angle_beta   90.00
_cell.angle_gamma   90.00
#
_symmetry.space_group_name_H-M   'P 1'
#
loop_
_entity.id
_entity.type
_entity.pdbx_description
1 polymer ?
#
loop_
_entity_poly.entity_id
_entity_poly.type
_entity_poly.pdbx_seq_one_letter_code
_entity_poly.pdbx_strand_id
1 'polypeptide(L)'
;EAVRALYVVLDGSCEVTSEDGEEVSHLCKGNHFGQEMFSGNAVCQYTVTVTSDHATILLLERQTVDTVARARGSRKLSRALSSDAASASADDDASPRDTEEGAASMAK
;
A
#
# COMPACT_ATOMS: atom_id res chain seq x y z
N GLU A 1 -13.90 -12.49 12.96
CA GLU A 1 -12.64 -12.98 12.39
C GLU A 1 -12.16 -11.95 11.37
N ALA A 2 -10.90 -11.51 11.41
CA ALA A 2 -10.41 -10.49 10.49
C ALA A 2 -10.19 -11.10 9.09
N VAL A 3 -10.85 -10.56 8.08
CA VAL A 3 -10.73 -11.04 6.70
C VAL A 3 -9.35 -10.63 6.16
N ARG A 4 -8.55 -11.62 5.74
CA ARG A 4 -7.26 -11.40 5.07
C ARG A 4 -7.43 -11.61 3.58
N ALA A 5 -7.77 -10.54 2.87
CA ALA A 5 -8.04 -10.59 1.44
C ALA A 5 -7.35 -9.43 0.71
N LEU A 6 -6.95 -9.71 -0.53
CA LEU A 6 -6.51 -8.73 -1.50
C LEU A 6 -7.66 -8.51 -2.50
N TYR A 7 -7.92 -7.26 -2.82
CA TYR A 7 -9.00 -6.87 -3.73
C TYR A 7 -8.42 -6.17 -4.95
N VAL A 8 -8.99 -6.45 -6.13
CA VAL A 8 -8.60 -5.81 -7.39
C VAL A 8 -9.87 -5.30 -8.08
N VAL A 9 -9.90 -4.01 -8.42
CA VAL A 9 -11.01 -3.39 -9.16
C VAL A 9 -10.88 -3.78 -10.63
N LEU A 10 -11.83 -4.57 -11.14
CA LEU A 10 -11.88 -4.95 -12.56
C LEU A 10 -12.70 -3.98 -13.39
N ASP A 11 -13.69 -3.33 -12.76
CA ASP A 11 -14.59 -2.36 -13.37
C ASP A 11 -15.30 -1.51 -12.28
N GLY A 12 -15.71 -0.30 -12.62
CA GLY A 12 -16.30 0.68 -11.68
C GLY A 12 -15.28 1.56 -10.96
N SER A 13 -15.76 2.33 -9.98
CA SER A 13 -14.97 3.22 -9.13
C SER A 13 -15.30 3.06 -7.65
N CYS A 14 -14.30 3.26 -6.81
CA CYS A 14 -14.42 3.25 -5.36
C CYS A 14 -13.65 4.43 -4.77
N GLU A 15 -13.98 4.78 -3.54
CA GLU A 15 -13.28 5.76 -2.72
C GLU A 15 -12.81 5.10 -1.42
N VAL A 16 -11.62 5.49 -0.97
CA VAL A 16 -11.03 5.04 0.29
C VAL A 16 -11.09 6.18 1.27
N THR A 17 -11.76 5.96 2.40
CA THR A 17 -11.85 6.94 3.48
C THR A 17 -11.17 6.44 4.75
N SER A 18 -10.55 7.34 5.51
CA SER A 18 -10.00 7.05 6.83
C SER A 18 -11.12 6.88 7.87
N GLU A 19 -10.77 6.40 9.08
CA GLU A 19 -11.72 6.35 10.21
C GLU A 19 -12.27 7.74 10.58
N ASP A 20 -11.51 8.80 10.32
CA ASP A 20 -11.91 10.20 10.55
C ASP A 20 -12.85 10.74 9.44
N GLY A 21 -13.09 9.94 8.40
CA GLY A 21 -13.97 10.28 7.28
C GLY A 21 -13.30 11.13 6.18
N GLU A 22 -11.98 11.27 6.21
CA GLU A 22 -11.24 11.98 5.15
C GLU A 22 -11.02 11.07 3.93
N GLU A 23 -11.22 11.60 2.73
CA GLU A 23 -10.89 10.91 1.49
C GLU A 23 -9.37 10.78 1.37
N VAL A 24 -8.91 9.52 1.30
CA VAL A 24 -7.49 9.18 1.17
C VAL A 24 -7.14 8.91 -0.29
N SER A 25 -8.03 8.26 -1.03
CA SER A 25 -7.75 7.84 -2.39
C SER A 25 -9.00 7.48 -3.17
N HIS A 26 -8.93 7.63 -4.50
CA HIS A 26 -9.94 7.15 -5.43
C HIS A 26 -9.37 5.98 -6.25
N LEU A 27 -10.10 4.87 -6.28
CA LEU A 27 -9.73 3.62 -6.94
C LEU A 27 -10.58 3.41 -8.20
N CYS A 28 -9.93 3.10 -9.30
CA CYS A 28 -10.56 2.73 -10.57
C CYS A 28 -10.02 1.40 -11.07
N LYS A 29 -10.49 0.99 -12.25
CA LYS A 29 -10.08 -0.26 -12.91
C LYS A 29 -8.56 -0.44 -12.93
N GLY A 30 -8.11 -1.58 -12.42
CA GLY A 30 -6.70 -1.96 -12.32
C GLY A 30 -6.07 -1.64 -10.96
N ASN A 31 -6.69 -0.78 -10.14
CA ASN A 31 -6.23 -0.55 -8.77
C ASN A 31 -6.56 -1.74 -7.87
N HIS A 32 -5.80 -1.86 -6.78
CA HIS A 32 -5.94 -2.90 -5.78
C HIS A 32 -5.79 -2.33 -4.38
N PHE A 33 -6.33 -3.03 -3.38
CA PHE A 33 -6.28 -2.62 -1.98
C PHE A 33 -6.34 -3.82 -1.03
N GLY A 34 -6.01 -3.59 0.25
CA GLY A 34 -6.00 -4.62 1.29
C GLY A 34 -4.70 -5.42 1.39
N GLN A 35 -3.63 -5.00 0.71
CA GLN A 35 -2.33 -5.67 0.70
C GLN A 35 -1.74 -5.86 2.11
N GLU A 36 -1.90 -4.88 3.01
CA GLU A 36 -1.34 -4.97 4.36
C GLU A 36 -2.09 -5.97 5.24
N MET A 37 -3.42 -5.99 5.13
CA MET A 37 -4.27 -7.01 5.78
C MET A 37 -3.99 -8.41 5.23
N PHE A 38 -3.80 -8.51 3.91
CA PHE A 38 -3.48 -9.77 3.24
C PHE A 38 -2.12 -10.34 3.68
N SER A 39 -1.14 -9.47 3.93
CA SER A 39 0.17 -9.85 4.48
C SER A 39 0.12 -10.15 5.99
N GLY A 40 -0.92 -9.69 6.68
CA GLY A 40 -1.10 -9.87 8.12
C GLY A 40 -0.34 -8.86 8.98
N ASN A 41 0.07 -7.73 8.38
CA ASN A 41 0.91 -6.71 9.02
C ASN A 41 0.12 -5.52 9.57
N ALA A 42 -1.18 -5.41 9.24
CA ALA A 42 -2.01 -4.28 9.63
C ALA A 42 -3.43 -4.68 10.02
N VAL A 43 -4.09 -3.78 10.76
CA VAL A 43 -5.52 -3.79 11.04
C VAL A 43 -6.21 -2.87 10.03
N CYS A 44 -7.46 -3.15 9.66
CA CYS A 44 -8.22 -2.29 8.76
C CYS A 44 -8.47 -0.91 9.40
N GLN A 45 -7.91 0.15 8.83
CA GLN A 45 -8.11 1.55 9.26
C GLN A 45 -8.82 2.40 8.20
N TYR A 46 -9.25 1.77 7.10
CA TYR A 46 -9.86 2.45 5.98
C TYR A 46 -11.14 1.75 5.56
N THR A 47 -12.09 2.55 5.08
CA THR A 47 -13.33 2.06 4.47
C THR A 47 -13.26 2.27 2.97
N VAL A 48 -13.63 1.25 2.20
CA VAL A 48 -13.73 1.35 0.74
C VAL A 48 -15.20 1.36 0.36
N THR A 49 -15.63 2.43 -0.31
CA THR A 49 -17.02 2.62 -0.74
C THR A 49 -17.09 2.64 -2.26
N VAL A 50 -18.03 1.91 -2.84
CA VAL A 50 -18.27 1.95 -4.29
C VAL A 50 -18.99 3.27 -4.62
N THR A 51 -18.44 4.04 -5.55
CA THR A 51 -18.96 5.37 -5.94
C THR A 51 -19.68 5.35 -7.30
N SER A 52 -19.45 4.33 -8.11
CA SER A 52 -20.19 4.10 -9.37
C SER A 52 -21.48 3.32 -9.15
N ASP A 53 -22.39 3.34 -10.14
CA ASP A 53 -23.64 2.55 -10.10
C ASP A 53 -23.41 1.04 -9.89
N HIS A 54 -22.27 0.54 -10.40
CA HIS A 54 -21.82 -0.83 -10.25
C HIS A 54 -20.29 -0.89 -10.22
N ALA A 55 -19.75 -1.90 -9.52
CA ALA A 55 -18.33 -2.22 -9.54
C ALA A 55 -18.13 -3.74 -9.54
N THR A 56 -17.12 -4.19 -10.28
CA THR A 56 -16.69 -5.60 -10.27
C THR A 56 -15.35 -5.68 -9.58
N ILE A 57 -15.30 -6.38 -8.44
CA ILE A 57 -14.10 -6.52 -7.62
C ILE A 57 -13.71 -7.99 -7.54
N LEU A 58 -12.48 -8.31 -7.88
CA LEU A 58 -11.90 -9.62 -7.67
C LEU A 58 -11.36 -9.71 -6.24
N LEU A 59 -11.78 -10.74 -5.52
CA LEU A 59 -11.37 -11.03 -4.15
C LEU A 59 -10.44 -12.23 -4.15
N LEU A 60 -9.28 -12.09 -3.50
CA LEU A 60 -8.34 -13.17 -3.27
C LEU A 60 -8.09 -13.34 -1.78
N GLU A 61 -8.58 -14.44 -1.22
CA GLU A 61 -8.35 -14.78 0.18
C GLU A 61 -6.96 -15.38 0.40
N ARG A 62 -6.35 -15.03 1.52
CA ARG A 62 -5.03 -15.57 1.90
C ARG A 62 -5.05 -17.09 2.01
N GLN A 63 -6.13 -17.66 2.53
CA GLN A 63 -6.31 -19.10 2.66
C GLN A 63 -6.26 -19.82 1.31
N THR A 64 -6.87 -19.23 0.27
CA THR A 64 -6.83 -19.76 -1.10
C THR A 64 -5.41 -19.79 -1.62
N VAL A 65 -4.65 -18.71 -1.43
CA VAL A 65 -3.24 -18.64 -1.86
C VAL A 65 -2.38 -19.66 -1.12
N ASP A 66 -2.52 -19.77 0.20
CA ASP A 66 -1.77 -20.74 1.00
C ASP A 66 -2.08 -22.18 0.61
N THR A 67 -3.33 -22.45 0.21
CA THR A 67 -3.75 -23.77 -0.29
C THR A 67 -3.10 -24.09 -1.63
N VAL A 68 -3.11 -23.14 -2.58
CA VAL A 68 -2.48 -23.31 -3.89
C VAL A 68 -0.95 -23.42 -3.76
N ALA A 69 -0.33 -22.61 -2.92
CA ALA A 69 1.11 -22.63 -2.69
C ALA A 69 1.58 -23.99 -2.12
N ARG A 70 0.81 -24.55 -1.18
CA ARG A 70 1.04 -25.90 -0.64
C ARG A 70 0.86 -26.97 -1.72
N ALA A 71 -0.23 -26.92 -2.47
CA ALA A 71 -0.50 -27.88 -3.54
C ALA A 71 0.58 -27.88 -4.63
N ARG A 72 1.16 -26.70 -4.93
CA ARG A 72 2.23 -26.55 -5.95
C ARG A 72 3.65 -26.78 -5.41
N GLY A 73 3.82 -27.18 -4.13
CA GLY A 73 5.15 -27.30 -3.51
C GLY A 73 5.97 -26.00 -3.48
N SER A 74 5.30 -24.86 -3.70
CA SER A 74 5.94 -23.57 -3.98
C SER A 74 6.19 -22.80 -2.69
N ARG A 75 7.24 -23.19 -1.95
CA ARG A 75 7.69 -22.54 -0.70
C ARG A 75 8.16 -21.08 -0.86
N LYS A 76 8.31 -20.58 -2.10
CA LYS A 76 8.82 -19.22 -2.38
C LYS A 76 7.77 -18.12 -2.26
N LEU A 77 6.48 -18.44 -2.46
CA LEU A 77 5.40 -17.45 -2.48
C LEU A 77 5.08 -16.89 -1.09
N SER A 78 5.07 -17.74 -0.06
CA SER A 78 4.79 -17.30 1.31
C SER A 78 5.85 -16.34 1.85
N ARG A 79 7.12 -16.51 1.44
CA ARG A 79 8.23 -15.64 1.87
C ARG A 79 8.28 -14.32 1.11
N ALA A 80 7.98 -14.33 -0.20
CA ALA A 80 7.97 -13.11 -1.01
C ALA A 80 6.88 -12.12 -0.55
N LEU A 81 5.69 -12.63 -0.20
CA LEU A 81 4.59 -11.82 0.31
C LEU A 81 4.87 -11.23 1.71
N SER A 82 5.78 -11.84 2.47
CA SER A 82 6.20 -11.33 3.79
C SER A 82 7.39 -10.36 3.72
N SER A 83 8.18 -10.35 2.63
CA SER A 83 9.40 -9.54 2.54
C SER A 83 9.19 -8.16 1.89
N ASP A 84 8.19 -7.99 1.02
CA ASP A 84 7.96 -6.71 0.31
C ASP A 84 7.42 -5.58 1.20
N ALA A 85 6.89 -5.89 2.39
CA ALA A 85 6.45 -4.88 3.35
C ALA A 85 7.61 -4.20 4.10
N ALA A 86 8.85 -4.71 3.96
CA ALA A 86 10.00 -4.24 4.74
C ALA A 86 10.96 -3.31 3.97
N SER A 87 10.69 -2.99 2.70
CA SER A 87 11.61 -2.21 1.85
C SER A 87 11.17 -0.77 1.55
N ALA A 88 10.14 -0.24 2.24
CA ALA A 88 9.65 1.13 2.03
C ALA A 88 10.23 2.17 3.02
N SER A 89 11.43 1.96 3.59
CA SER A 89 12.02 2.90 4.55
C SER A 89 13.52 3.16 4.35
N ALA A 90 13.97 3.29 3.10
CA ALA A 90 15.29 3.83 2.82
C ALA A 90 15.22 4.75 1.60
N ASP A 91 15.91 5.89 1.72
CA ASP A 91 16.19 6.90 0.70
C ASP A 91 15.19 8.06 0.58
N ASP A 92 15.38 9.11 1.40
CA ASP A 92 15.46 10.50 0.92
C ASP A 92 15.99 11.43 2.03
N ASP A 93 17.32 11.58 2.15
CA ASP A 93 17.91 12.79 2.73
C ASP A 93 19.21 13.09 1.98
N ALA A 94 19.07 13.55 0.75
CA ALA A 94 20.17 14.03 -0.05
C ALA A 94 19.85 15.39 -0.69
N SER A 95 20.58 16.40 -0.20
CA SER A 95 21.07 17.61 -0.91
C SER A 95 20.34 18.94 -0.60
N PRO A 96 20.95 20.12 -0.89
CA PRO A 96 22.31 20.43 -1.33
C PRO A 96 23.02 21.56 -0.54
N ARG A 97 24.28 21.77 -0.91
CA ARG A 97 25.16 22.89 -0.57
C ARG A 97 24.67 24.19 -1.22
N ASP A 98 24.76 25.31 -0.50
CA ASP A 98 24.93 26.63 -1.09
C ASP A 98 26.24 27.25 -0.61
N THR A 99 26.96 27.80 -1.58
CA THR A 99 28.31 28.38 -1.51
C THR A 99 28.19 29.91 -1.50
N GLU A 100 29.28 30.57 -1.10
CA GLU A 100 29.65 31.98 -1.40
C GLU A 100 28.94 33.07 -0.55
N GLU A 101 29.54 34.19 -0.14
CA GLU A 101 30.90 34.76 -0.21
C GLU A 101 30.86 36.11 0.55
N GLY A 102 31.99 36.61 1.06
CA GLY A 102 32.19 38.07 1.07
C GLY A 102 32.34 38.83 2.41
N ALA A 103 33.61 38.94 2.84
CA ALA A 103 34.34 40.20 3.08
C ALA A 103 34.13 41.11 4.32
N ALA A 104 35.30 41.65 4.73
CA ALA A 104 35.60 42.90 5.43
C ALA A 104 35.47 42.91 6.99
N SER A 105 36.54 43.05 7.78
CA SER A 105 37.57 44.12 7.92
C SER A 105 37.21 45.19 8.96
N MET A 106 38.14 45.43 9.91
CA MET A 106 38.34 46.63 10.74
C MET A 106 37.26 46.93 11.81
N ALA A 107 37.52 47.54 12.98
CA ALA A 107 38.70 48.14 13.59
C ALA A 107 38.44 48.38 15.09
N LYS A 108 39.54 48.57 15.83
CA LYS A 108 39.71 49.14 17.19
C LYS A 108 39.42 48.24 18.39
#